data_AF-A0A2U3BF31-F1
#
_entry.id   AF-A0A2U3BF31-F1
#
_cell.length_a   1.000
_cell.length_b   1.000
_cell.length_c   1.000
_cell.angle_alpha   90.00
_cell.angle_beta   90.00
_cell.angle_gamma   90.00
#
_symmetry.space_group_name_H-M   'P 1'
#
loop_
_entity.id
_entity.type
_entity.pdbx_description
1 polymer ?
#
loop_
_entity_poly.entity_id
_entity_poly.type
_entity_poly.pdbx_seq_one_letter_code
_entity_poly.pdbx_strand_id
1 'polypeptide(L)'
;MFGEMEPQTKVEKSHIDALVASLEFKFARVEDTTVTGCWAYLPNGFKVGYGESACVDPNNFNEADGQKYAKERCIQNATNKLWELEGYLPKVTGATSNPSICFDEEEIQSKESNRPGFRFYESKPTIREAYQIRVDDFFEPLVGSSESSGRMKIKIGGIDYTFAYHEPVKAGDYVVFLTESDIYHCNKEVFAERNII
;
A
#
# COMPACT_ATOMS: atom_id res chain seq x y z
N MET A 1 26.52 -22.69 -6.09
CA MET A 1 25.47 -23.11 -7.04
C MET A 1 24.17 -22.50 -6.54
N PHE A 2 23.91 -21.24 -6.93
CA PHE A 2 22.67 -20.57 -6.60
C PHE A 2 21.67 -20.99 -7.67
N GLY A 3 20.61 -21.70 -7.27
CA GLY A 3 19.56 -22.10 -8.20
C GLY A 3 18.89 -20.85 -8.73
N GLU A 4 18.88 -20.68 -10.05
CA GLU A 4 18.04 -19.72 -10.73
C GLU A 4 16.59 -20.03 -10.34
N MET A 5 15.95 -19.11 -9.60
CA MET A 5 14.51 -19.17 -9.38
C MET A 5 13.84 -18.80 -10.70
N GLU A 6 13.32 -19.82 -11.39
CA GLU A 6 12.48 -19.64 -12.57
C GLU A 6 11.34 -18.65 -12.27
N PRO A 7 11.08 -17.66 -13.16
CA PRO A 7 10.03 -16.69 -12.93
C PRO A 7 8.67 -17.41 -12.81
N GLN A 8 7.97 -17.16 -11.71
CA GLN A 8 6.69 -17.78 -11.42
C GLN A 8 5.63 -17.21 -12.36
N THR A 9 5.44 -17.86 -13.50
CA THR A 9 4.53 -17.42 -14.57
C THR A 9 3.09 -17.93 -14.40
N LYS A 10 2.84 -18.76 -13.39
CA LYS A 10 1.55 -19.41 -13.15
C LYS A 10 0.97 -18.99 -11.80
N VAL A 11 -0.28 -18.53 -11.83
CA VAL A 11 -1.07 -18.23 -10.64
C VAL A 11 -1.71 -19.51 -10.13
N GLU A 12 -1.52 -19.80 -8.84
CA GLU A 12 -2.13 -20.96 -8.20
C GLU A 12 -3.56 -20.65 -7.73
N LYS A 13 -4.47 -21.62 -7.91
CA LYS A 13 -5.88 -21.45 -7.51
C LYS A 13 -6.01 -21.17 -6.00
N SER A 14 -5.16 -21.78 -5.17
CA SER A 14 -5.16 -21.57 -3.72
C SER A 14 -4.89 -20.11 -3.33
N HIS A 15 -4.09 -19.39 -4.12
CA HIS A 15 -3.84 -17.96 -3.92
C HIS A 15 -5.11 -17.14 -4.18
N ILE A 16 -5.82 -17.43 -5.26
CA ILE A 16 -7.10 -16.78 -5.55
C ILE A 16 -8.14 -17.12 -4.49
N ASP A 17 -8.23 -18.38 -4.07
CA ASP A 17 -9.14 -18.81 -3.01
C ASP A 17 -8.85 -18.05 -1.69
N ALA A 18 -7.57 -17.81 -1.36
CA ALA A 18 -7.17 -17.03 -0.19
C ALA A 18 -7.56 -15.54 -0.30
N LEU A 19 -7.36 -14.91 -1.47
CA LEU A 19 -7.80 -13.54 -1.72
C LEU A 19 -9.32 -13.38 -1.66
N VAL A 20 -10.07 -14.36 -2.16
CA VAL A 20 -11.53 -14.37 -2.06
C VAL A 20 -11.98 -14.52 -0.61
N ALA A 21 -11.27 -15.35 0.17
CA ALA A 21 -11.55 -15.54 1.59
C ALA A 21 -11.26 -14.29 2.44
N SER A 22 -10.36 -13.39 2.00
CA SER A 22 -10.03 -12.14 2.71
C SER A 22 -10.95 -10.96 2.38
N LEU A 23 -11.95 -11.14 1.51
CA LEU A 23 -12.81 -10.06 1.07
C LEU A 23 -13.75 -9.56 2.18
N GLU A 24 -13.76 -8.24 2.37
CA GLU A 24 -14.79 -7.53 3.12
C GLU A 24 -15.98 -7.22 2.20
N PHE A 25 -17.20 -7.46 2.66
CA PHE A 25 -18.42 -7.20 1.88
C PHE A 25 -19.24 -6.08 2.50
N LYS A 26 -19.61 -5.08 1.69
CA LYS A 26 -20.55 -4.02 2.05
C LYS A 26 -21.84 -4.18 1.27
N PHE A 27 -22.96 -3.86 1.91
CA PHE A 27 -24.29 -4.01 1.33
C PHE A 27 -25.06 -2.70 1.43
N ALA A 28 -25.91 -2.44 0.44
CA ALA A 28 -26.83 -1.31 0.46
C ALA A 28 -28.07 -1.64 -0.35
N ARG A 29 -29.23 -1.20 0.14
CA ARG A 29 -30.48 -1.18 -0.61
C ARG A 29 -30.62 0.18 -1.29
N VAL A 30 -31.08 0.19 -2.54
CA VAL A 30 -31.38 1.45 -3.24
C VAL A 30 -32.72 1.97 -2.75
N GLU A 31 -32.69 2.89 -1.79
CA GLU A 31 -33.89 3.51 -1.21
C GLU A 31 -34.96 2.47 -0.85
N ASP A 32 -36.22 2.71 -1.24
CA ASP A 32 -37.36 1.82 -1.00
C ASP A 32 -37.57 0.81 -2.14
N THR A 33 -36.63 0.67 -3.08
CA THR A 33 -36.72 -0.29 -4.19
C THR A 33 -36.45 -1.72 -3.74
N THR A 34 -36.56 -2.73 -4.61
CA THR A 34 -36.21 -4.12 -4.27
C THR A 34 -34.73 -4.44 -4.50
N VAL A 35 -33.93 -3.47 -4.94
CA VAL A 35 -32.53 -3.68 -5.34
C VAL A 35 -31.62 -3.66 -4.13
N THR A 36 -30.89 -4.75 -3.93
CA THR A 36 -29.81 -4.87 -2.94
C THR A 36 -28.48 -5.03 -3.66
N GLY A 37 -27.57 -4.08 -3.47
CA GLY A 37 -26.20 -4.12 -3.95
C GLY A 37 -25.24 -4.73 -2.93
N CYS A 38 -24.17 -5.34 -3.44
CA CYS A 38 -23.05 -5.89 -2.68
C CYS A 38 -21.73 -5.48 -3.35
N TRP A 39 -20.78 -4.99 -2.55
CA TRP A 39 -19.43 -4.62 -2.98
C TRP A 39 -18.42 -5.40 -2.17
N ALA A 40 -17.44 -6.01 -2.84
CA ALA A 40 -16.35 -6.74 -2.22
C ALA A 40 -15.04 -5.95 -2.31
N TYR A 41 -14.34 -5.84 -1.19
CA TYR A 41 -13.10 -5.10 -1.02
C TYR A 41 -12.00 -6.03 -0.53
N LEU A 42 -10.79 -5.87 -1.08
CA LEU A 42 -9.59 -6.46 -0.51
C LEU A 42 -9.21 -5.76 0.82
N PRO A 43 -8.38 -6.38 1.68
CA PRO A 43 -7.93 -5.76 2.94
C PRO A 43 -7.28 -4.39 2.78
N ASN A 44 -6.71 -4.08 1.62
CA ASN A 44 -6.14 -2.77 1.29
C ASN A 44 -7.19 -1.72 0.85
N GLY A 45 -8.49 -2.03 0.94
CA GLY A 45 -9.58 -1.14 0.55
C GLY A 45 -9.86 -1.08 -0.95
N PHE A 46 -9.15 -1.83 -1.80
CA PHE A 46 -9.43 -1.86 -3.23
C PHE A 46 -10.68 -2.69 -3.54
N LYS A 47 -11.66 -2.08 -4.20
CA LYS A 47 -12.89 -2.76 -4.62
C LYS A 47 -12.61 -3.71 -5.78
N VAL A 48 -12.94 -4.99 -5.61
CA VAL A 48 -12.71 -6.05 -6.62
C VAL A 48 -13.99 -6.71 -7.12
N GLY A 49 -15.10 -6.67 -6.37
CA GLY A 49 -16.35 -7.31 -6.77
C GLY A 49 -17.57 -6.42 -6.63
N TYR A 50 -18.49 -6.50 -7.60
CA TYR A 50 -19.84 -5.97 -7.45
C TYR A 50 -20.87 -7.02 -7.84
N GLY A 51 -21.97 -7.09 -7.09
CA GLY A 51 -23.12 -7.90 -7.41
C GLY A 51 -24.39 -7.26 -6.87
N GLU A 52 -25.51 -7.55 -7.51
CA GLU A 52 -26.81 -7.01 -7.10
C GLU A 52 -27.88 -8.10 -7.17
N SER A 53 -28.97 -7.91 -6.43
CA SER A 53 -30.19 -8.70 -6.54
C SER A 53 -31.42 -7.79 -6.51
N ALA A 54 -32.51 -8.24 -7.09
CA ALA A 54 -33.79 -7.55 -7.04
C ALA A 54 -34.93 -8.58 -7.17
N CYS A 55 -35.99 -8.43 -6.39
CA CYS A 55 -37.23 -9.20 -6.55
C CYS A 55 -38.26 -8.40 -7.36
N VAL A 56 -39.14 -9.12 -8.06
CA VAL A 56 -40.15 -8.53 -8.96
C VAL A 56 -41.26 -7.82 -8.17
N ASP A 57 -41.69 -8.44 -7.06
CA ASP A 57 -42.75 -7.90 -6.21
C ASP A 57 -42.15 -7.27 -4.94
N PRO A 58 -42.31 -5.96 -4.73
CA PRO A 58 -41.85 -5.29 -3.52
C PRO A 58 -42.45 -5.85 -2.23
N ASN A 59 -43.66 -6.41 -2.26
CA ASN A 59 -44.28 -7.00 -1.07
C ASN A 59 -43.59 -8.29 -0.61
N ASN A 60 -42.86 -8.93 -1.52
CA ASN A 60 -42.07 -10.14 -1.23
C ASN A 60 -40.60 -9.82 -0.96
N PHE A 61 -40.24 -8.55 -0.78
CA PHE A 61 -38.87 -8.16 -0.48
C PHE A 61 -38.41 -8.79 0.83
N ASN A 62 -37.30 -9.53 0.76
CA ASN A 62 -36.60 -10.10 1.91
C ASN A 62 -35.14 -9.64 1.85
N GLU A 63 -34.72 -8.87 2.84
CA GLU A 63 -33.38 -8.31 2.90
C GLU A 63 -32.30 -9.39 2.95
N ALA A 64 -32.52 -10.47 3.70
CA ALA A 64 -31.56 -11.56 3.84
C ALA A 64 -31.35 -12.31 2.51
N ASP A 65 -32.45 -12.60 1.78
CA ASP A 65 -32.36 -13.20 0.45
C ASP A 65 -31.68 -12.23 -0.53
N GLY A 66 -32.02 -10.95 -0.47
CA GLY A 66 -31.39 -9.91 -1.29
C GLY A 66 -29.88 -9.86 -1.08
N GLN A 67 -29.43 -9.80 0.17
CA GLN A 67 -28.00 -9.80 0.51
C GLN A 67 -27.31 -11.11 0.08
N LYS A 68 -27.94 -12.27 0.30
CA LYS A 68 -27.42 -13.58 -0.12
C LYS A 68 -27.14 -13.62 -1.62
N TYR A 69 -28.13 -13.33 -2.45
CA TYR A 69 -27.98 -13.42 -3.91
C TYR A 69 -27.07 -12.33 -4.48
N ALA A 70 -27.08 -11.13 -3.89
CA ALA A 70 -26.14 -10.08 -4.26
C ALA A 70 -24.69 -10.51 -3.94
N LYS A 71 -24.46 -11.14 -2.78
CA LYS A 71 -23.15 -11.65 -2.37
C LYS A 71 -22.64 -12.76 -3.28
N GLU A 72 -23.49 -13.74 -3.65
CA GLU A 72 -23.11 -14.82 -4.57
C GLU A 72 -22.60 -14.27 -5.91
N ARG A 73 -23.32 -13.29 -6.48
CA ARG A 73 -22.91 -12.59 -7.72
C ARG A 73 -21.64 -11.77 -7.52
N CYS A 74 -21.53 -11.10 -6.37
CA CYS A 74 -20.36 -10.29 -6.02
C CYS A 74 -19.09 -11.13 -5.89
N ILE A 75 -19.16 -12.31 -5.26
CA ILE A 75 -18.05 -13.27 -5.16
C ILE A 75 -17.62 -13.72 -6.55
N GLN A 76 -18.56 -14.10 -7.43
CA GLN A 76 -18.22 -14.51 -8.79
C GLN A 76 -17.50 -13.39 -9.56
N ASN A 77 -17.97 -12.15 -9.44
CA ASN A 77 -17.36 -10.99 -10.07
C ASN A 77 -15.95 -10.71 -9.50
N ALA A 78 -15.79 -10.76 -8.18
CA ALA A 78 -14.52 -10.60 -7.50
C ALA A 78 -13.50 -11.66 -7.93
N THR A 79 -13.88 -12.94 -7.93
CA THR A 79 -13.02 -14.06 -8.33
C THR A 79 -12.51 -13.88 -9.76
N ASN A 80 -13.38 -13.49 -10.69
CA ASN A 80 -12.99 -13.24 -12.08
C ASN A 80 -12.00 -12.06 -12.17
N LYS A 81 -12.24 -10.97 -11.43
CA LYS A 81 -11.36 -9.80 -11.41
C LYS A 81 -10.00 -10.14 -10.78
N LEU A 82 -9.97 -10.93 -9.72
CA LEU A 82 -8.73 -11.36 -9.07
C LEU A 82 -7.90 -12.24 -10.00
N TRP A 83 -8.51 -13.18 -10.73
CA TRP A 83 -7.80 -13.97 -11.75
C TRP A 83 -7.15 -13.09 -12.83
N GLU A 84 -7.85 -12.06 -13.30
CA GLU A 84 -7.32 -11.11 -14.28
C GLU A 84 -6.10 -10.34 -13.73
N LEU A 85 -6.24 -9.78 -12.52
CA LEU A 85 -5.20 -8.95 -11.89
C LEU A 85 -3.97 -9.78 -11.50
N GLU A 86 -4.18 -10.89 -10.78
CA GLU A 86 -3.11 -11.78 -10.34
C GLU A 86 -2.48 -12.53 -11.51
N GLY A 87 -3.21 -12.76 -12.60
CA GLY A 87 -2.67 -13.34 -13.83
C GLY A 87 -1.74 -12.39 -14.59
N TYR A 88 -2.03 -11.10 -14.57
CA TYR A 88 -1.20 -10.09 -15.24
C TYR A 88 0.02 -9.67 -14.40
N LEU A 89 -0.13 -9.59 -13.07
CA LEU A 89 0.90 -9.05 -12.18
C LEU A 89 2.29 -9.74 -12.30
N PRO A 90 2.42 -11.08 -12.40
CA PRO A 90 3.70 -11.75 -12.58
C PRO A 90 4.39 -11.39 -13.89
N LYS A 91 3.63 -11.05 -14.94
CA LYS A 91 4.21 -10.60 -16.22
C LYS A 91 4.99 -9.28 -16.06
N VAL A 92 4.60 -8.45 -15.09
CA VAL A 92 5.17 -7.13 -14.84
C VAL A 92 6.18 -7.16 -13.70
N THR A 93 5.94 -7.96 -12.66
CA THR A 93 6.71 -7.92 -11.40
C THR A 93 7.47 -9.20 -11.09
N GLY A 94 7.20 -10.30 -11.79
CA GLY A 94 7.76 -11.63 -11.51
C GLY A 94 7.09 -12.39 -10.37
N ALA A 95 6.07 -11.84 -9.72
CA ALA A 95 5.37 -12.46 -8.60
C ALA A 95 3.86 -12.13 -8.59
N THR A 96 3.08 -12.89 -7.82
CA THR A 96 1.68 -12.56 -7.46
C THR A 96 1.63 -11.62 -6.26
N SER A 97 0.46 -11.06 -5.95
CA SER A 97 0.29 -10.21 -4.76
C SER A 97 0.45 -11.01 -3.47
N ASN A 98 0.69 -10.32 -2.36
CA ASN A 98 0.71 -10.92 -1.04
C ASN A 98 -0.61 -10.59 -0.31
N PRO A 99 -1.49 -11.58 -0.07
CA PRO A 99 -2.79 -11.38 0.56
C PRO A 99 -2.68 -10.95 2.04
N SER A 100 -1.52 -11.16 2.66
CA SER A 100 -1.22 -10.74 4.04
C SER A 100 -0.76 -9.29 4.14
N ILE A 101 -0.67 -8.55 3.03
CA ILE A 101 -0.47 -7.09 3.09
C ILE A 101 -1.84 -6.45 3.36
N CYS A 102 -2.28 -6.62 4.61
CA CYS A 102 -3.15 -5.67 5.26
C CYS A 102 -2.28 -4.45 5.56
N PHE A 103 -2.67 -3.26 5.11
CA PHE A 103 -2.01 -2.05 5.59
C PHE A 103 -2.59 -1.77 6.98
N ASP A 104 -2.13 -2.54 7.96
CA ASP A 104 -2.44 -2.31 9.36
C ASP A 104 -1.54 -1.16 9.82
N GLU A 105 -2.12 0.02 10.04
CA GLU A 105 -1.45 1.26 10.47
C GLU A 105 -0.50 1.00 11.67
N GLU A 106 -0.88 0.12 12.59
CA GLU A 106 -0.06 -0.26 13.77
C GLU A 106 1.12 -1.20 13.44
N GLU A 107 1.03 -2.06 12.42
CA GLU A 107 2.11 -3.01 12.10
C GLU A 107 3.28 -2.31 11.37
N ILE A 108 3.00 -1.27 10.58
CA ILE A 108 4.02 -0.45 9.89
C ILE A 108 4.92 0.28 10.88
N GLN A 109 4.35 0.82 11.96
CA GLN A 109 5.13 1.48 13.01
C GLN A 109 6.02 0.51 13.80
N SER A 110 5.71 -0.80 13.78
CA SER A 110 6.50 -1.85 14.44
C SER A 110 7.58 -2.50 13.55
N LYS A 111 7.52 -2.29 12.22
CA LYS A 111 8.55 -2.76 11.30
C LYS A 111 9.74 -1.82 11.36
N GLU A 112 10.79 -2.22 12.08
CA GLU A 112 12.09 -1.58 11.93
C GLU A 112 12.55 -1.71 10.47
N SER A 113 13.04 -0.62 9.88
CA SER A 113 13.68 -0.74 8.58
C SER A 113 14.91 -1.63 8.71
N ASN A 114 15.18 -2.45 7.69
CA ASN A 114 16.47 -3.13 7.54
C ASN A 114 17.63 -2.12 7.37
N ARG A 115 17.35 -0.83 7.14
CA ARG A 115 18.31 0.26 7.18
C ARG A 115 18.40 0.80 8.61
N PRO A 116 19.55 0.65 9.29
CA PRO A 116 19.76 1.16 10.63
C PRO A 116 19.34 2.63 10.76
N GLY A 117 18.46 2.93 11.72
CA GLY A 117 17.95 4.28 11.99
C GLY A 117 16.70 4.67 11.20
N PHE A 118 16.45 4.10 10.02
CA PHE A 118 15.25 4.41 9.24
C PHE A 118 14.00 3.75 9.83
N ARG A 119 12.85 4.37 9.58
CA ARG A 119 11.52 3.87 9.93
C ARG A 119 10.59 3.97 8.74
N PHE A 120 9.56 3.14 8.73
CA PHE A 120 8.48 3.25 7.77
C PHE A 120 7.38 4.18 8.30
N TYR A 121 6.88 5.04 7.42
CA TYR A 121 5.77 5.96 7.64
C TYR A 121 4.74 5.69 6.56
N GLU A 122 3.46 5.72 6.91
CA GLU A 122 2.41 5.57 5.90
C GLU A 122 2.19 6.90 5.17
N SER A 123 2.25 6.88 3.84
CA SER A 123 1.70 7.95 2.99
C SER A 123 0.60 7.37 2.11
N LYS A 124 -0.44 8.12 1.78
CA LYS A 124 -1.46 7.63 0.83
C LYS A 124 -0.99 7.98 -0.60
N PRO A 125 -0.64 7.00 -1.48
CA PRO A 125 -0.88 5.54 -1.43
C PRO A 125 0.37 4.65 -1.23
N THR A 126 1.47 5.15 -0.66
CA THR A 126 2.77 4.45 -0.57
C THR A 126 3.33 4.37 0.86
N ILE A 127 4.09 3.32 1.19
CA ILE A 127 4.90 3.34 2.41
C ILE A 127 6.17 4.15 2.13
N ARG A 128 6.51 5.08 3.03
CA ARG A 128 7.68 5.93 2.95
C ARG A 128 8.71 5.50 3.98
N GLU A 129 9.93 5.22 3.55
CA GLU A 129 11.02 4.93 4.44
C GLU A 129 11.82 6.21 4.71
N ALA A 130 11.94 6.61 5.98
CA ALA A 130 12.62 7.86 6.33
C ALA A 130 13.34 7.79 7.68
N TYR A 131 14.39 8.61 7.80
CA TYR A 131 15.10 8.87 9.04
C TYR A 131 14.78 10.28 9.52
N GLN A 132 14.32 10.41 10.76
CA GLN A 132 14.14 11.72 11.38
C GLN A 132 15.49 12.24 11.88
N ILE A 133 15.88 13.40 11.35
CA ILE A 133 17.14 14.06 11.65
C ILE A 133 17.16 14.48 13.13
N ARG A 134 18.25 14.13 13.80
CA ARG A 134 18.53 14.46 15.20
C ARG A 134 19.39 15.72 15.30
N VAL A 135 19.46 16.25 16.52
CA VAL A 135 20.24 17.47 16.82
C VAL A 135 21.74 17.20 16.72
N ASP A 136 22.18 15.97 16.97
CA ASP A 136 23.56 15.51 16.96
C ASP A 136 24.00 14.88 15.63
N ASP A 137 23.15 14.91 14.60
CA ASP A 137 23.55 14.48 13.26
C ASP A 137 24.49 15.49 12.61
N PHE A 138 25.52 14.95 11.96
CA PHE A 138 26.51 15.74 11.24
C PHE A 138 26.31 15.60 9.74
N PHE A 139 26.44 16.74 9.04
CA PHE A 139 26.29 16.84 7.60
C PHE A 139 27.57 17.28 6.93
N GLU A 140 27.90 16.62 5.82
CA GLU A 140 29.03 16.99 4.98
C GLU A 140 28.52 17.40 3.59
N PRO A 141 28.46 18.70 3.26
CA PRO A 141 28.06 19.16 1.93
C PRO A 141 29.01 18.65 0.84
N LEU A 142 28.46 18.21 -0.30
CA LEU A 142 29.27 17.82 -1.46
C LEU A 142 29.71 19.05 -2.27
N VAL A 143 30.81 18.89 -3.01
CA VAL A 143 31.31 19.90 -3.96
C VAL A 143 30.21 20.33 -4.92
N GLY A 144 30.01 21.65 -5.05
CA GLY A 144 28.97 22.24 -5.90
C GLY A 144 27.64 22.50 -5.21
N SER A 145 27.52 22.19 -3.91
CA SER A 145 26.32 22.49 -3.14
C SER A 145 26.32 23.92 -2.60
N SER A 146 25.14 24.55 -2.53
CA SER A 146 24.94 25.88 -1.93
C SER A 146 24.26 25.77 -0.56
N GLU A 147 24.07 26.88 0.14
CA GLU A 147 23.35 26.89 1.42
C GLU A 147 21.89 26.43 1.30
N SER A 148 21.28 26.61 0.12
CA SER A 148 19.85 26.38 -0.09
C SER A 148 19.53 25.19 -1.00
N SER A 149 20.50 24.65 -1.75
CA SER A 149 20.26 23.42 -2.52
C SER A 149 21.56 22.71 -2.87
N GLY A 150 21.51 21.39 -2.97
CA GLY A 150 22.64 20.58 -3.41
C GLY A 150 22.51 19.15 -2.95
N ARG A 151 23.67 18.53 -2.65
CA ARG A 151 23.73 17.19 -2.04
C ARG A 151 24.61 17.22 -0.82
N MET A 152 24.26 16.48 0.21
CA MET A 152 25.09 16.33 1.40
C MET A 152 25.11 14.88 1.88
N LYS A 153 26.13 14.53 2.66
CA LYS A 153 26.25 13.25 3.33
C LYS A 153 25.78 13.34 4.78
N ILE A 154 25.18 12.26 5.25
CA ILE A 154 24.86 12.00 6.67
C ILE A 154 25.24 10.57 6.99
N LYS A 155 25.74 10.33 8.21
CA LYS A 155 26.01 8.98 8.72
C LYS A 155 24.86 8.52 9.61
N ILE A 156 24.07 7.56 9.15
CA ILE A 156 22.91 7.03 9.90
C ILE A 156 23.18 5.57 10.22
N GLY A 157 23.18 5.23 11.53
CA GLY A 157 23.44 3.86 12.00
C GLY A 157 24.76 3.26 11.50
N GLY A 158 25.78 4.10 11.28
CA GLY A 158 27.11 3.70 10.80
C GLY A 158 27.28 3.68 9.28
N ILE A 159 26.21 3.92 8.50
CA ILE A 159 26.22 3.91 7.03
C ILE A 159 26.16 5.35 6.51
N ASP A 160 26.98 5.67 5.50
CA ASP A 160 26.97 6.98 4.84
C ASP A 160 25.90 7.02 3.75
N TYR A 161 25.00 7.99 3.85
CA TYR A 161 23.96 8.28 2.87
C TYR A 161 24.22 9.62 2.23
N THR A 162 24.06 9.71 0.90
CA THR A 162 24.11 10.99 0.17
C THR A 162 22.71 11.36 -0.30
N PHE A 163 22.18 12.50 0.15
CA PHE A 163 20.83 12.94 -0.18
C PHE A 163 20.81 14.33 -0.80
N ALA A 164 19.79 14.59 -1.62
CA ALA A 164 19.52 15.89 -2.20
C ALA A 164 18.72 16.79 -1.24
N TYR A 165 18.97 18.09 -1.27
CA TYR A 165 18.19 19.09 -0.53
C TYR A 165 17.92 20.31 -1.41
N HIS A 166 16.79 20.96 -1.16
CA HIS A 166 16.33 22.16 -1.88
C HIS A 166 15.92 23.30 -0.94
N GLU A 167 16.18 23.13 0.35
CA GLU A 167 16.01 24.11 1.42
C GLU A 167 16.97 23.77 2.58
N PRO A 168 17.17 24.68 3.55
CA PRO A 168 18.05 24.41 4.69
C PRO A 168 17.60 23.18 5.51
N VAL A 169 18.55 22.29 5.79
CA VAL A 169 18.32 21.06 6.56
C VAL A 169 18.43 21.34 8.05
N LYS A 170 17.44 20.93 8.85
CA LYS A 170 17.42 21.11 10.31
C LYS A 170 16.98 19.85 11.05
N ALA A 171 17.33 19.79 12.35
CA ALA A 171 16.84 18.73 13.22
C ALA A 171 15.31 18.68 13.28
N GLY A 172 14.75 17.48 13.30
CA GLY A 172 13.33 17.20 13.23
C GLY A 172 12.77 17.03 11.81
N ASP A 173 13.52 17.43 10.78
CA ASP A 173 13.22 17.10 9.38
C ASP A 173 13.54 15.64 9.07
N TYR A 174 13.34 15.23 7.81
CA TYR A 174 13.45 13.84 7.40
C TYR A 174 14.40 13.66 6.21
N VAL A 175 15.24 12.63 6.28
CA VAL A 175 15.92 12.05 5.12
C VAL A 175 15.05 10.92 4.62
N VAL A 176 14.49 11.08 3.41
CA VAL A 176 13.57 10.15 2.79
C VAL A 176 14.31 9.27 1.79
N PHE A 177 14.16 7.96 1.92
CA PHE A 177 14.72 6.97 1.02
C PHE A 177 13.65 6.50 0.03
N LEU A 178 13.87 6.72 -1.27
CA LEU A 178 13.06 6.10 -2.33
C LEU A 178 13.81 4.95 -2.98
N THR A 179 15.05 5.20 -3.40
CA THR A 179 15.95 4.21 -4.00
C THR A 179 17.39 4.50 -3.62
N GLU A 180 18.33 3.60 -3.94
CA GLU A 180 19.76 3.81 -3.67
C GLU A 180 20.33 5.08 -4.35
N SER A 181 19.74 5.51 -5.47
CA SER A 181 20.13 6.74 -6.18
C SER A 181 19.25 7.96 -5.85
N ASP A 182 18.13 7.74 -5.15
CA ASP A 182 17.11 8.76 -4.89
C ASP A 182 16.78 8.83 -3.39
N ILE A 183 17.54 9.68 -2.73
CA ILE A 183 17.41 10.00 -1.30
C ILE A 183 17.34 11.53 -1.22
N TYR A 184 16.37 12.06 -0.49
CA TYR A 184 16.18 13.51 -0.41
C TYR A 184 15.72 13.97 0.97
N HIS A 185 15.96 15.25 1.25
CA HIS A 185 15.48 15.95 2.43
C HIS A 185 14.02 16.37 2.26
N CYS A 186 13.22 16.18 3.29
CA CYS A 186 11.86 16.67 3.40
C CYS A 186 11.71 17.38 4.74
N ASN A 187 11.24 18.63 4.72
CA ASN A 187 10.99 19.33 5.97
C ASN A 187 9.87 18.67 6.79
N LYS A 188 9.89 18.89 8.10
CA LYS A 188 8.97 18.26 9.05
C LYS A 188 7.49 18.51 8.75
N GLU A 189 7.12 19.73 8.36
CA GLU A 189 5.73 20.12 8.13
C GLU A 189 5.17 19.40 6.89
N VAL A 190 5.88 19.46 5.78
CA VAL A 190 5.53 18.75 4.54
C VAL A 190 5.52 17.24 4.76
N PHE A 191 6.43 16.73 5.59
CA PHE A 191 6.43 15.31 5.94
C PHE A 191 5.15 14.94 6.71
N ALA A 192 4.73 15.73 7.69
CA ALA A 192 3.51 15.49 8.47
C ALA A 192 2.22 15.63 7.67
N GLU A 193 2.17 16.52 6.69
CA GLU A 193 1.00 16.64 5.80
C GLU A 193 0.83 15.42 4.90
N ARG A 194 1.94 14.76 4.55
CA ARG A 194 1.96 13.66 3.57
C ARG A 194 1.98 12.28 4.20
N ASN A 195 2.29 12.18 5.49
CA ASN A 195 2.49 10.92 6.17
C ASN A 195 1.73 10.88 7.50
N ILE A 196 1.26 9.69 7.87
CA ILE A 196 0.80 9.39 9.22
C ILE A 196 2.07 9.15 10.07
N ILE A 197 2.34 10.07 11.01
CA ILE A 197 3.52 10.06 11.89
C ILE A 197 3.18 9.43 13.23
#